data_AF-G8SEE9-F1
#
_entry.id   AF-G8SEE9-F1
#
_cell.length_a   1.000
_cell.length_b   1.000
_cell.length_c   1.000
_cell.angle_alpha   90.00
_cell.angle_beta   90.00
_cell.angle_gamma   90.00
#
_symmetry.space_group_name_H-M   'P 1'
#
loop_
_entity.id
_entity.type
_entity.pdbx_description
1 polymer ?
#
loop_
_entity_poly.entity_id
_entity_poly.type
_entity_poly.pdbx_seq_one_letter_code
_entity_poly.pdbx_strand_id
1 'polypeptide(L)'
;MTFSRTEGHAFTVWVEPEGDCVELPQAQRAVFSFRGPDGMDAQLTHHPDRLVIWRPPDTEVWLSVDGDEFHQVAGFADIPAPGLDSSGAGLSVPIRDIVEDLFH
;
A
#
# COMPACT_ATOMS: atom_id res chain seq x y z
N MET A 1 -35.33 6.81 0.96
CA MET A 1 -34.53 5.88 0.14
C MET A 1 -33.72 5.04 1.10
N THR A 2 -34.08 3.77 1.24
CA THR A 2 -33.36 2.84 2.12
C THR A 2 -32.25 2.23 1.27
N PHE A 3 -30.99 2.60 1.55
CA PHE A 3 -29.86 1.94 0.91
C PHE A 3 -29.88 0.47 1.35
N SER A 4 -30.01 -0.44 0.37
CA SER A 4 -29.82 -1.87 0.59
C SER A 4 -28.43 -2.05 1.21
N ARG A 5 -28.37 -2.63 2.41
CA ARG A 5 -27.13 -3.09 3.03
C ARG A 5 -26.53 -4.13 2.10
N THR A 6 -25.48 -3.78 1.37
CA THR A 6 -24.62 -4.78 0.72
C THR A 6 -24.03 -5.64 1.83
N GLU A 7 -24.31 -6.94 1.80
CA GLU A 7 -23.66 -7.89 2.70
C GLU A 7 -22.14 -7.81 2.45
N GLY A 8 -21.36 -7.50 3.49
CA GLY A 8 -19.92 -7.32 3.38
C GLY A 8 -19.25 -8.60 2.87
N HIS A 9 -18.32 -8.48 1.93
CA HIS A 9 -17.53 -9.60 1.44
C HIS A 9 -16.18 -9.60 2.16
N ALA A 10 -15.68 -10.79 2.52
CA ALA A 10 -14.30 -10.89 2.98
C ALA A 10 -13.37 -10.64 1.79
N PHE A 11 -12.41 -9.75 1.96
CA PHE A 11 -11.54 -9.35 0.87
C PHE A 11 -10.14 -9.05 1.41
N THR A 12 -9.11 -9.41 0.65
CA THR A 12 -7.72 -9.20 1.07
C THR A 12 -7.04 -8.16 0.19
N VAL A 13 -6.30 -7.23 0.79
CA VAL A 13 -5.51 -6.26 0.05
C VAL A 13 -4.03 -6.55 0.25
N TRP A 14 -3.32 -6.69 -0.86
CA TRP A 14 -1.87 -6.85 -0.91
C TRP A 14 -1.25 -5.56 -1.41
N VAL A 15 -0.29 -5.02 -0.67
CA VAL A 15 0.47 -3.84 -1.07
C VAL A 15 1.90 -4.25 -1.39
N GLU A 16 2.27 -4.04 -2.64
CA GLU A 16 3.59 -4.32 -3.19
C GLU A 16 4.37 -3.01 -3.36
N PRO A 17 5.70 -3.02 -3.18
CA PRO A 17 6.56 -4.21 -3.10
C PRO A 17 6.87 -4.73 -1.69
N GLU A 18 6.33 -4.11 -0.62
CA GLU A 18 6.64 -4.52 0.76
C GLU A 18 6.05 -5.89 1.14
N GLY A 19 5.04 -6.36 0.39
CA GLY A 19 4.33 -7.60 0.69
C GLY A 19 3.38 -7.46 1.89
N ASP A 20 2.98 -6.21 2.20
CA ASP A 20 2.03 -5.93 3.28
C ASP A 20 0.64 -6.44 2.92
N CYS A 21 -0.02 -7.08 3.87
CA CYS A 21 -1.32 -7.71 3.67
C CYS A 21 -2.33 -7.19 4.70
N VAL A 22 -3.47 -6.71 4.22
CA VAL A 22 -4.60 -6.27 5.04
C VAL A 22 -5.80 -7.15 4.75
N GLU A 23 -6.28 -7.84 5.78
CA GLU A 23 -7.52 -8.59 5.72
C GLU A 23 -8.70 -7.69 6.10
N LEU A 24 -9.73 -7.67 5.24
CA LEU A 24 -10.96 -6.91 5.48
C LEU A 24 -12.12 -7.89 5.73
N PRO A 25 -12.30 -8.39 6.96
CA PRO A 25 -13.40 -9.29 7.27
C PRO A 25 -14.71 -8.50 7.28
N GLN A 26 -15.50 -8.65 6.22
CA GLN A 26 -16.85 -8.08 6.07
C GLN A 26 -16.93 -6.54 5.97
N ALA A 27 -15.95 -5.90 5.34
CA ALA A 27 -16.05 -4.46 5.04
C ALA A 27 -17.15 -4.20 3.99
N GLN A 28 -17.96 -3.16 4.18
CA GLN A 28 -18.87 -2.67 3.14
C GLN A 28 -18.16 -1.68 2.21
N ARG A 29 -17.19 -0.95 2.74
CA ARG A 29 -16.40 0.03 1.98
C ARG A 29 -14.99 0.15 2.55
N ALA A 30 -14.01 0.03 1.66
CA ALA A 30 -12.63 0.43 1.92
C ALA A 30 -12.29 1.65 1.05
N VAL A 31 -11.63 2.65 1.65
CA VAL A 31 -11.11 3.82 0.94
C VAL A 31 -9.61 3.84 1.10
N PHE A 32 -8.91 3.81 -0.03
CA PHE A 32 -7.45 3.92 -0.09
C PHE A 32 -7.06 5.34 -0.46
N SER A 33 -6.10 5.91 0.27
CA SER A 33 -5.49 7.20 -0.02
C SER A 33 -3.99 7.01 -0.21
N PHE A 34 -3.47 7.57 -1.30
CA PHE A 34 -2.07 7.45 -1.69
C PHE A 34 -1.39 8.80 -1.47
N ARG A 35 -0.24 8.80 -0.79
CA ARG A 35 0.55 10.01 -0.55
C ARG A 35 1.98 9.77 -1.00
N GLY A 36 2.40 10.46 -2.05
CA GLY A 36 3.70 10.27 -2.67
C GLY A 36 4.09 11.49 -3.51
N PRO A 37 5.19 11.41 -4.26
CA PRO A 37 5.63 12.48 -5.15
C PRO A 37 4.62 12.77 -6.27
N ASP A 38 4.68 13.99 -6.81
CA ASP A 38 3.88 14.39 -7.96
C ASP A 38 4.15 13.44 -9.14
N GLY A 39 3.08 12.92 -9.76
CA GLY A 39 3.20 12.02 -10.91
C GLY A 39 3.41 10.55 -10.55
N MET A 40 3.15 10.15 -9.31
CA MET A 40 3.07 8.76 -8.89
C MET A 40 2.23 7.90 -9.87
N ASP A 41 2.71 6.68 -10.15
CA ASP A 41 1.99 5.66 -10.92
C ASP A 41 1.71 4.43 -10.05
N ALA A 42 0.52 4.36 -9.43
CA ALA A 42 0.05 3.15 -8.75
C ALA A 42 -0.74 2.27 -9.72
N GLN A 43 -0.52 0.96 -9.63
CA GLN A 43 -1.26 -0.03 -10.41
C GLN A 43 -2.18 -0.83 -9.48
N LEU A 44 -3.43 -0.98 -9.91
CA LEU A 44 -4.47 -1.68 -9.17
C LEU A 44 -4.90 -2.91 -9.96
N THR A 45 -4.67 -4.09 -9.40
CA THR A 45 -5.11 -5.36 -9.98
C THR A 45 -6.18 -5.99 -9.10
N HIS A 46 -7.39 -6.08 -9.64
CA HIS A 46 -8.54 -6.63 -8.93
C HIS A 46 -8.78 -8.10 -9.27
N HIS A 47 -9.00 -8.92 -8.24
CA HIS A 47 -9.43 -10.31 -8.29
C HIS A 47 -10.75 -10.47 -7.52
N PRO A 48 -11.44 -11.62 -7.65
CA PRO A 48 -12.73 -11.82 -6.97
C PRO A 48 -12.68 -11.65 -5.43
N ASP A 49 -11.57 -12.03 -4.81
CA ASP A 49 -11.37 -12.09 -3.35
C ASP A 49 -10.21 -11.21 -2.86
N ARG A 50 -9.50 -10.52 -3.77
CA ARG A 50 -8.34 -9.69 -3.40
C ARG A 50 -8.08 -8.52 -4.34
N LEU A 51 -7.44 -7.48 -3.81
CA LEU A 51 -6.88 -6.35 -4.55
C LEU A 51 -5.37 -6.36 -4.34
N VAL A 52 -4.63 -6.27 -5.44
CA VAL A 52 -3.18 -6.05 -5.40
C VAL A 52 -2.93 -4.61 -5.79
N ILE A 53 -2.25 -3.89 -4.92
CA ILE A 53 -1.85 -2.50 -5.08
C ILE A 53 -0.33 -2.51 -5.26
N TRP A 54 0.14 -2.23 -6.47
CA TRP A 54 1.55 -1.92 -6.68
C TRP A 54 1.74 -0.41 -6.63
N ARG A 55 2.76 0.05 -5.90
CA ARG A 55 3.10 1.46 -5.80
C ARG A 55 4.62 1.68 -5.84
N PRO A 56 5.08 2.88 -6.21
CA PRO A 56 6.47 3.29 -6.03
C PRO A 56 6.90 3.18 -4.55
N PRO A 57 8.14 2.74 -4.24
CA PRO A 57 8.69 2.64 -2.87
C PRO A 57 8.60 3.92 -2.04
N ASP A 58 8.38 5.08 -2.67
CA ASP A 58 8.25 6.37 -2.03
C ASP A 58 6.80 6.85 -1.80
N THR A 59 5.83 5.95 -1.88
CA THR A 59 4.42 6.27 -1.67
C THR A 59 3.82 5.56 -0.46
N GLU A 60 3.21 6.33 0.44
CA GLU A 60 2.40 5.81 1.52
C GLU A 60 1.01 5.36 1.02
N VAL A 61 0.52 4.27 1.60
CA VAL A 61 -0.85 3.80 1.43
C VAL A 61 -1.57 3.88 2.76
N TRP A 62 -2.69 4.60 2.76
CA TRP A 62 -3.55 4.81 3.92
C TRP A 62 -4.92 4.20 3.66
N LEU A 63 -5.50 3.58 4.68
CA LEU A 63 -6.77 2.88 4.60
C LEU A 63 -7.76 3.42 5.62
N SER A 64 -8.99 3.66 5.19
CA SER A 64 -10.18 3.82 6.03
C SER A 64 -11.20 2.74 5.67
N VAL A 65 -11.69 2.02 6.68
CA VAL A 65 -12.71 0.97 6.53
C VAL A 65 -14.01 1.51 7.13
N ASP A 66 -15.11 1.41 6.38
CA ASP A 66 -16.47 1.79 6.81
C ASP A 66 -16.61 3.22 7.37
N GLY A 67 -15.65 4.11 7.06
CA GLY A 67 -15.64 5.50 7.52
C GLY A 67 -14.87 5.75 8.81
N ASP A 68 -14.15 4.75 9.31
CA ASP A 68 -13.21 4.89 10.43
C ASP A 68 -12.01 5.80 10.07
N GLU A 69 -11.21 6.13 11.08
CA GLU A 69 -9.99 6.92 10.89
C GLU A 69 -9.02 6.24 9.91
N PHE A 70 -8.34 7.06 9.12
CA PHE A 70 -7.31 6.57 8.21
C PHE A 70 -6.08 6.11 9.00
N HIS A 71 -5.65 4.87 8.77
CA HIS A 71 -4.41 4.34 9.28
C HIS A 71 -3.47 3.99 8.12
N GLN A 72 -2.17 4.17 8.33
CA GLN A 72 -1.17 3.78 7.35
C GLN A 72 -1.07 2.26 7.32
N VAL A 73 -1.07 1.69 6.11
CA VAL A 73 -0.97 0.22 5.89
C VAL A 73 0.26 -0.17 5.08
N ALA A 74 0.95 0.79 4.45
CA ALA A 74 2.25 0.62 3.82
C ALA A 74 2.95 1.98 3.67
N GLY A 75 4.28 2.00 3.57
CA GLY A 75 5.06 3.22 3.30
C GLY A 75 6.15 3.55 4.32
N PHE A 76 6.75 4.71 4.11
CA PHE A 76 8.00 5.17 4.72
C PHE A 76 8.10 5.19 6.25
N ALA A 77 6.99 5.09 6.98
CA ALA A 77 7.03 5.08 8.43
C ALA A 77 7.51 3.74 9.00
N ASP A 78 7.19 2.61 8.34
CA ASP A 78 7.35 1.28 8.93
C ASP A 78 8.33 0.38 8.14
N ILE A 79 8.34 0.43 6.81
CA ILE A 79 9.22 -0.40 5.96
C ILE A 79 9.54 0.35 4.65
N PRO A 80 10.67 1.06 4.53
CA PRO A 80 11.15 1.46 3.21
C PRO A 80 11.44 0.17 2.45
N ALA A 81 10.77 -0.11 1.32
CA ALA A 81 11.04 -1.31 0.50
C ALA A 81 12.55 -1.46 0.27
N PRO A 82 13.23 -2.34 1.02
CA PRO A 82 14.68 -2.32 1.06
C PRO A 82 15.14 -2.86 -0.29
N GLY A 83 15.79 -2.02 -1.10
CA GLY A 83 16.43 -2.48 -2.32
C GLY A 83 15.68 -2.17 -3.60
N LEU A 84 14.66 -1.31 -3.57
CA LEU A 84 13.99 -0.82 -4.78
C LEU A 84 14.06 0.71 -4.87
N ASP A 85 14.33 1.25 -6.06
CA ASP A 85 14.21 2.68 -6.33
C ASP A 85 12.77 3.11 -6.62
N SER A 86 12.51 4.41 -6.77
CA SER A 86 11.17 4.95 -7.07
C SER A 86 10.53 4.40 -8.37
N SER A 87 11.29 3.72 -9.23
CA SER A 87 10.77 3.05 -10.43
C SER A 87 10.45 1.56 -10.22
N GLY A 88 10.67 1.04 -9.00
CA GLY A 88 10.56 -0.38 -8.69
C GLY A 88 11.71 -1.22 -9.22
N ALA A 89 12.83 -0.61 -9.64
CA ALA A 89 14.02 -1.33 -10.04
C ALA A 89 14.88 -1.66 -8.81
N GLY A 90 15.56 -2.81 -8.85
CA GLY A 90 16.55 -3.17 -7.83
C GLY A 90 17.60 -2.08 -7.67
N LEU A 91 17.82 -1.59 -6.45
CA LEU A 91 18.94 -0.71 -6.13
C LEU A 91 20.24 -1.46 -6.51
N SER A 92 21.00 -0.87 -7.41
CA SER A 92 22.25 -1.45 -7.94
C SER A 92 23.39 -1.51 -6.91
N VAL A 93 23.18 -0.89 -5.74
CA VAL A 93 24.07 -0.89 -4.58
C VAL A 93 23.37 -1.61 -3.42
N PRO A 94 24.05 -2.49 -2.68
CA PRO A 94 23.52 -3.08 -1.46
C PRO A 94 23.01 -1.96 -0.55
N ILE A 95 21.77 -2.05 -0.07
CA ILE A 95 21.12 -1.06 0.82
C ILE A 95 22.03 -0.69 2.01
N ARG A 96 22.82 -1.66 2.47
CA ARG A 96 23.84 -1.49 3.49
C ARG A 96 24.82 -0.35 3.17
N ASP A 97 25.31 -0.27 1.94
CA ASP A 97 26.32 0.70 1.54
C ASP A 97 25.74 2.12 1.49
N ILE A 98 24.47 2.27 1.07
CA ILE A 98 23.76 3.56 1.09
C ILE A 98 23.48 4.03 2.52
N VAL A 99 23.07 3.12 3.41
CA VAL A 99 22.81 3.44 4.82
C VAL A 99 24.12 3.78 5.53
N GLU A 100 25.22 3.07 5.26
CA GLU A 100 26.53 3.41 5.80
C GLU A 100 27.01 4.80 5.30
N ASP A 101 26.75 5.20 4.04
CA ASP A 101 27.12 6.52 3.50
C ASP A 101 26.26 7.70 4.02
N LEU A 102 24.99 7.45 4.39
CA LEU A 102 24.08 8.51 4.87
C LEU A 102 24.28 8.89 6.34
N PHE A 103 24.89 7.99 7.12
CA PHE A 103 25.09 8.16 8.57
C PHE A 103 26.57 8.24 8.99
N HIS A 104 27.49 8.32 8.03
CA HIS A 104 28.92 8.62 8.22
C HIS A 104 29.34 9.95 7.57
#